data_AF-A0A7C9RFB8-F1
#
_entry.id   AF-A0A7C9RFB8-F1
#
_cell.length_a   1.000
_cell.length_b   1.000
_cell.length_c   1.000
_cell.angle_alpha   90.00
_cell.angle_beta   90.00
_cell.angle_gamma   90.00
#
_symmetry.space_group_name_H-M   'P 1'
#
loop_
_entity.id
_entity.type
_entity.pdbx_description
1 polymer ?
#
loop_
_entity_poly.entity_id
_entity_poly.type
_entity_poly.pdbx_seq_one_letter_code
_entity_poly.pdbx_strand_id
1 'polypeptide(L)'
;MKSLGVGLVRLSLGFWHGLRDPEFQAIIFLLTMSVLGGSIFYHWVEGWSWVDSAYFSVVALTTVGDATLGPTTGVSKIFTMGFSLVGIGLVLAFLSR
;
A
#
# COMPACT_ATOMS: atom_id res chain seq x y z
N MET A 1 1.14 29.28 -22.12
CA MET A 1 0.61 27.96 -22.54
C MET A 1 1.71 26.96 -22.93
N LYS A 2 2.76 27.33 -23.69
CA LYS A 2 3.84 26.38 -24.07
C LYS A 2 4.66 25.83 -22.88
N SER A 3 4.87 26.59 -21.80
CA SER A 3 5.62 26.11 -20.63
C SER A 3 4.89 25.05 -19.81
N LEU A 4 3.55 25.11 -19.76
CA LEU A 4 2.72 24.09 -19.09
C LEU A 4 2.81 22.74 -19.81
N GLY A 5 2.76 22.74 -21.14
CA GLY A 5 2.89 21.52 -21.94
C GLY A 5 4.23 20.83 -21.76
N VAL A 6 5.34 21.58 -21.75
CA VAL A 6 6.67 21.04 -21.50
C VAL A 6 6.81 20.52 -20.06
N GLY A 7 6.21 21.21 -19.09
CA GLY A 7 6.16 20.76 -17.70
C GLY A 7 5.46 19.41 -17.54
N LEU A 8 4.30 19.25 -18.15
CA LEU A 8 3.54 17.99 -18.11
C LEU A 8 4.29 16.83 -18.76
N VAL A 9 4.93 17.04 -19.91
CA VAL A 9 5.72 16.00 -20.59
C VAL A 9 6.94 15.58 -19.77
N ARG A 10 7.62 16.53 -19.11
CA ARG A 10 8.75 16.20 -18.24
C ARG A 10 8.32 15.44 -16.99
N LEU A 11 7.16 15.78 -16.43
CA LEU A 11 6.61 15.11 -15.25
C LEU A 11 6.21 13.68 -15.59
N SER A 12 5.54 13.45 -16.72
CA SER A 12 5.19 12.11 -17.18
C SER A 12 6.41 11.27 -17.55
N LEU A 13 7.43 11.86 -18.20
CA LEU A 13 8.70 11.18 -18.47
C LEU A 13 9.45 10.85 -17.19
N GLY A 14 9.53 11.77 -16.22
CA GLY A 14 10.17 11.54 -14.92
C GLY A 14 9.50 10.39 -14.17
N PHE A 15 8.17 10.38 -14.13
CA PHE A 15 7.39 9.29 -13.56
C PHE A 15 7.65 7.95 -14.27
N TRP A 16 7.72 7.96 -15.60
CA TRP A 16 8.03 6.76 -16.39
C TRP A 16 9.44 6.21 -16.13
N HIS A 17 10.42 7.08 -15.92
CA HIS A 17 11.77 6.66 -15.54
C HIS A 17 11.79 6.10 -14.11
N GLY A 18 11.07 6.71 -13.17
CA GLY A 18 10.92 6.18 -11.81
C GLY A 18 10.32 4.77 -11.81
N LEU A 19 9.29 4.52 -12.62
CA LEU A 19 8.69 3.18 -12.79
C LEU A 19 9.64 2.12 -13.38
N ARG A 20 10.75 2.53 -14.00
CA ARG A 20 11.79 1.63 -14.54
C ARG A 20 12.94 1.39 -13.58
N ASP A 21 12.98 2.09 -12.45
CA ASP A 21 13.98 1.87 -11.42
C ASP A 21 13.71 0.51 -10.72
N PRO A 22 14.69 -0.40 -10.66
CA PRO A 22 14.51 -1.73 -10.07
C PRO A 22 14.14 -1.69 -8.59
N GLU A 23 14.60 -0.68 -7.84
CA GLU A 23 14.26 -0.52 -6.42
C GLU A 23 12.80 -0.06 -6.27
N PHE A 24 12.38 0.90 -7.11
CA PHE A 24 10.99 1.36 -7.16
C PHE A 24 10.03 0.22 -7.53
N GLN A 25 10.41 -0.60 -8.51
CA GLN A 25 9.67 -1.80 -8.90
C GLN A 25 9.58 -2.81 -7.76
N ALA A 26 10.67 -3.02 -7.01
CA ALA A 26 10.68 -3.90 -5.85
C ALA A 26 9.71 -3.40 -4.76
N ILE A 27 9.68 -2.09 -4.48
CA ILE A 27 8.76 -1.51 -3.50
C ILE A 27 7.30 -1.68 -3.94
N ILE A 28 6.97 -1.39 -5.20
CA ILE A 28 5.61 -1.61 -5.74
C ILE A 28 5.22 -3.08 -5.64
N PHE A 29 6.14 -3.98 -5.99
CA PHE A 29 5.91 -5.42 -5.89
C PHE A 29 5.63 -5.84 -4.44
N LEU A 30 6.45 -5.37 -3.49
CA LEU A 30 6.27 -5.66 -2.06
C LEU A 30 4.95 -5.10 -1.53
N LEU A 31 4.60 -3.85 -1.87
CA LEU A 31 3.30 -3.25 -1.51
C LEU A 31 2.14 -4.08 -2.04
N THR A 32 2.21 -4.50 -3.32
CA THR A 32 1.17 -5.32 -3.94
C THR A 32 1.04 -6.68 -3.23
N MET A 33 2.16 -7.34 -2.94
CA MET A 33 2.15 -8.62 -2.21
C MET A 33 1.63 -8.47 -0.79
N SER A 34 2.00 -7.39 -0.08
CA SER A 34 1.48 -7.10 1.26
C SER A 34 -0.04 -6.89 1.24
N VAL A 35 -0.56 -6.11 0.29
CA VAL A 35 -2.01 -5.89 0.16
C VAL A 35 -2.73 -7.20 -0.15
N LEU A 36 -2.21 -8.02 -1.08
CA LEU A 36 -2.81 -9.31 -1.40
C LEU A 36 -2.79 -10.27 -0.19
N GLY A 37 -1.65 -10.36 0.50
CA GLY A 37 -1.50 -11.19 1.70
C GLY A 37 -2.43 -10.75 2.84
N GLY A 38 -2.52 -9.44 3.09
CA GLY A 38 -3.48 -8.87 4.04
C GLY A 38 -4.92 -9.16 3.65
N SER A 39 -5.27 -8.98 2.37
CA SER A 39 -6.64 -9.19 1.87
C SER A 39 -7.09 -10.63 2.07
N ILE A 40 -6.21 -11.59 1.74
CA ILE A 40 -6.46 -13.01 1.99
C ILE A 40 -6.65 -13.22 3.50
N PHE A 41 -5.71 -12.76 4.33
CA PHE A 41 -5.79 -12.94 5.77
C PHE A 41 -7.11 -12.41 6.36
N TYR A 42 -7.50 -11.18 6.07
CA TYR A 42 -8.72 -10.59 6.62
C TYR A 42 -9.99 -11.26 6.08
N HIS A 43 -10.00 -11.69 4.81
CA HIS A 43 -11.13 -12.44 4.27
C HIS A 43 -11.38 -13.74 5.05
N TRP A 44 -10.33 -14.49 5.38
CA TRP A 44 -10.46 -15.76 6.09
C TRP A 44 -10.66 -15.61 7.60
N VAL A 45 -9.99 -14.64 8.23
CA VAL A 45 -9.99 -14.49 9.71
C VAL A 45 -11.13 -13.61 10.21
N GLU A 46 -11.45 -12.54 9.50
CA GLU A 46 -12.55 -11.62 9.88
C GLU A 46 -13.83 -11.89 9.09
N GLY A 47 -13.79 -12.72 8.03
CA GLY A 47 -14.97 -13.05 7.23
C GLY A 47 -15.47 -11.90 6.35
N TRP A 48 -14.66 -10.87 6.15
CA TRP A 48 -15.02 -9.71 5.34
C TRP A 48 -15.09 -10.03 3.85
N SER A 49 -15.79 -9.21 3.07
CA SER A 49 -15.75 -9.34 1.61
C SER A 49 -14.32 -9.13 1.08
N TRP A 50 -14.03 -9.64 -0.12
CA TRP A 50 -12.72 -9.41 -0.76
C TRP A 50 -12.39 -7.92 -0.92
N VAL A 51 -13.42 -7.10 -1.20
CA VAL A 51 -13.27 -5.66 -1.37
C VAL A 51 -12.96 -4.98 -0.03
N ASP A 52 -13.70 -5.31 1.02
CA ASP A 52 -13.47 -4.74 2.36
C ASP A 52 -12.10 -5.18 2.92
N SER A 53 -11.69 -6.41 2.63
CA SER A 53 -10.38 -6.94 3.04
C SER A 53 -9.23 -6.22 2.33
N ALA A 54 -9.37 -5.97 1.03
CA ALA A 54 -8.40 -5.21 0.26
C ALA A 54 -8.37 -3.73 0.67
N TYR A 55 -9.54 -3.13 0.87
CA TYR A 55 -9.69 -1.77 1.39
C TYR A 55 -8.99 -1.63 2.74
N PHE A 56 -9.31 -2.51 3.71
CA PHE A 56 -8.69 -2.47 5.03
C PHE A 56 -7.17 -2.68 4.97
N SER A 57 -6.71 -3.61 4.12
CA SER A 57 -5.27 -3.83 3.90
C SER A 57 -4.56 -2.58 3.42
N VAL A 58 -5.14 -1.84 2.46
CA VAL A 58 -4.55 -0.60 1.96
C VAL A 58 -4.52 0.47 3.04
N VAL A 59 -5.63 0.74 3.73
CA VAL A 59 -5.71 1.82 4.74
C VAL A 59 -4.87 1.51 5.98
N ALA A 60 -4.73 0.24 6.36
CA ALA A 60 -3.87 -0.18 7.47
C ALA A 60 -2.37 -0.08 7.10
N LEU A 61 -2.00 -0.46 5.88
CA LEU A 61 -0.61 -0.41 5.39
C LEU A 61 -0.13 1.03 5.16
N THR A 62 -1.04 1.91 4.73
CA THR A 62 -0.76 3.33 4.49
C THR A 62 -0.98 4.22 5.71
N THR A 63 -1.35 3.63 6.86
CA THR A 63 -1.63 4.33 8.13
C THR A 63 -2.79 5.34 8.08
N VAL A 64 -3.63 5.27 7.05
CA VAL A 64 -4.85 6.09 6.94
C VAL A 64 -5.85 5.68 8.02
N GLY A 65 -6.03 4.37 8.21
CA GLY A 65 -7.01 3.80 9.13
C GLY A 65 -8.46 3.98 8.69
N ASP A 66 -9.35 3.19 9.29
CA ASP A 66 -10.80 3.32 9.12
C ASP A 66 -11.46 3.26 10.51
N ALA A 67 -12.45 4.12 10.75
CA ALA A 67 -13.14 4.21 12.03
C ALA A 67 -14.30 3.21 12.17
N THR A 68 -14.77 2.66 11.06
CA THR A 68 -15.96 1.80 10.95
C THR A 68 -15.63 0.33 10.70
N LEU A 69 -14.47 0.06 10.08
CA LEU A 69 -13.98 -1.27 9.76
C LEU A 69 -12.64 -1.52 10.46
N GLY A 70 -12.58 -2.53 11.33
CA GLY A 70 -11.37 -2.87 12.05
C GLY A 70 -11.39 -4.28 12.65
N PRO A 71 -10.20 -4.85 12.95
CA PRO A 71 -10.06 -6.25 13.38
C PRO A 71 -10.79 -6.52 14.70
N THR A 72 -11.66 -7.53 14.70
CA THR A 72 -12.47 -7.91 15.87
C THR A 72 -11.80 -9.01 16.70
N THR A 73 -11.10 -9.95 16.04
CA THR A 73 -10.46 -11.09 16.71
C THR A 73 -9.09 -10.74 17.32
N GLY A 74 -8.64 -11.51 18.31
CA GLY A 74 -7.31 -11.31 18.91
C GLY A 74 -6.17 -11.56 17.92
N VAL A 75 -6.33 -12.56 17.06
CA VAL A 75 -5.34 -12.94 16.04
C VAL A 75 -5.20 -11.86 14.98
N SER A 76 -6.31 -11.33 14.47
CA SER A 76 -6.28 -10.26 13.48
C SER A 76 -5.69 -8.97 14.05
N LYS A 77 -5.97 -8.62 15.30
CA LYS A 77 -5.34 -7.45 15.96
C LYS A 77 -3.81 -7.57 16.00
N ILE A 78 -3.30 -8.73 16.42
CA ILE A 78 -1.84 -8.98 16.45
C ILE A 78 -1.25 -8.93 15.04
N PHE A 79 -1.94 -9.54 14.06
CA PHE A 79 -1.52 -9.46 12.66
C PHE A 79 -1.48 -8.00 12.18
N THR A 80 -2.54 -7.22 12.42
CA THR A 80 -2.62 -5.81 12.01
C THR A 80 -1.52 -4.97 12.64
N MET A 81 -1.16 -5.21 13.91
CA MET A 81 -0.01 -4.53 14.55
C MET A 81 1.29 -4.76 13.79
N GLY A 82 1.61 -6.01 13.44
CA GLY A 82 2.80 -6.32 12.66
C GLY A 82 2.71 -5.80 11.21
N PHE A 83 1.54 -5.92 10.60
CA PHE A 83 1.27 -5.50 9.24
C PHE A 83 1.44 -3.99 9.04
N SER A 84 0.99 -3.17 10.00
CA SER A 84 1.19 -1.72 9.96
C SER A 84 2.66 -1.32 10.08
N LEU A 85 3.49 -2.07 10.81
CA LEU A 85 4.95 -1.83 10.86
C LEU A 85 5.62 -2.10 9.51
N VAL A 86 5.20 -3.14 8.80
CA VAL A 86 5.66 -3.42 7.43
C VAL A 86 5.31 -2.26 6.50
N GLY A 87 4.08 -1.73 6.61
CA GLY A 87 3.63 -0.56 5.85
C GLY A 87 4.51 0.67 6.06
N ILE A 88 4.79 1.00 7.32
CA ILE A 88 5.71 2.10 7.67
C ILE A 88 7.10 1.87 7.06
N GLY A 89 7.65 0.65 7.17
CA GLY A 89 8.94 0.30 6.59
C GLY A 89 9.00 0.48 5.07
N LEU A 90 7.94 0.08 4.35
CA LEU A 90 7.85 0.24 2.90
C LEU A 90 7.72 1.71 2.47
N VAL A 91 6.96 2.52 3.22
CA VAL A 91 6.87 3.97 2.97
C VAL A 91 8.21 4.65 3.22
N LEU A 92 8.93 4.27 4.29
CA LEU A 92 10.25 4.81 4.57
C LEU A 92 11.27 4.41 3.49
N ALA A 93 11.22 3.15 3.02
CA ALA A 93 12.07 2.70 1.92
C ALA A 93 11.82 3.52 0.64
N PHE A 94 10.56 3.81 0.35
CA PHE A 94 10.17 4.67 -0.77
C PHE A 94 10.68 6.11 -0.60
N LEU A 95 10.54 6.70 0.59
CA LEU A 95 11.00 8.06 0.88
C LEU A 95 12.53 8.20 0.90
N SER A 96 13.24 7.12 1.22
CA SER A 96 14.71 7.12 1.24
C SER A 96 15.34 7.10 -0.15
N ARG A 97 14.52 7.06 -1.22
CA ARG A 97 14.97 6.94 -2.60
C ARG A 97 14.53 8.09 -3.49
#